data_AF-A0A966MJ33-F1
#
_entry.id   AF-A0A966MJ33-F1
#
_cell.length_a   1.000
_cell.length_b   1.000
_cell.length_c   1.000
_cell.angle_alpha   90.00
_cell.angle_beta   90.00
_cell.angle_gamma   90.00
#
_symmetry.space_group_name_H-M   'P 1'
#
loop_
_entity.id
_entity.type
_entity.pdbx_description
1 polymer ?
#
loop_
_entity_poly.entity_id
_entity_poly.type
_entity_poly.pdbx_seq_one_letter_code
_entity_poly.pdbx_strand_id
1 'polypeptide(L)' 'GPKPVPPCGGCRQKIAEFADPDVIVTLSNLAGDEEKFTVKDLLPGVFTKDHMD' A
#
# COMPACT_ATOMS: atom_id res chain seq x y z
N GLY A 1 0.86 21.79 -1.70
CA GLY A 1 1.97 21.21 -2.47
C GLY A 1 1.46 20.07 -3.34
N PRO A 2 2.33 19.37 -4.10
CA PRO A 2 1.93 18.11 -4.72
C PRO A 2 1.54 17.12 -3.62
N LYS A 3 0.47 16.32 -3.77
CA LYS A 3 0.07 15.34 -2.75
C LYS A 3 1.15 14.26 -2.53
N PRO A 4 1.20 13.60 -1.35
CA PRO A 4 2.04 12.42 -1.13
C PRO A 4 1.92 11.41 -2.26
N VAL A 5 3.06 10.88 -2.72
CA VAL A 5 3.10 10.07 -3.95
C VAL A 5 2.61 8.65 -3.66
N PRO A 6 1.53 8.18 -4.33
CA PRO A 6 1.05 6.83 -4.10
C PRO A 6 1.98 5.78 -4.74
N PRO A 7 2.17 4.61 -4.11
CA PRO A 7 2.94 3.52 -4.70
C PRO A 7 2.24 3.00 -5.97
N CYS A 8 3.03 2.63 -6.98
CA CYS A 8 2.49 1.98 -8.18
C CYS A 8 2.01 0.55 -7.89
N GLY A 9 1.22 -0.05 -8.79
CA GLY A 9 0.64 -1.38 -8.58
C GLY A 9 1.67 -2.48 -8.27
N GLY A 10 2.82 -2.47 -8.96
CA GLY A 10 3.89 -3.45 -8.69
C GLY A 10 4.55 -3.30 -7.32
N CYS A 11 4.72 -2.06 -6.83
CA CYS A 11 5.22 -1.84 -5.47
C CYS A 11 4.23 -2.31 -4.42
N ARG A 12 2.94 -2.05 -4.62
CA ARG A 12 1.88 -2.49 -3.70
C ARG A 12 1.85 -4.00 -3.56
N GLN A 13 1.94 -4.74 -4.68
CA GLN A 13 1.97 -6.20 -4.66
C GLN A 13 3.15 -6.75 -3.84
N LYS A 14 4.37 -6.23 -4.08
CA LYS A 14 5.55 -6.63 -3.31
C LYS A 14 5.39 -6.31 -1.82
N ILE A 15 4.84 -5.15 -1.48
CA ILE A 15 4.59 -4.80 -0.06
C ILE A 15 3.64 -5.82 0.58
N ALA A 16 2.52 -6.14 -0.07
CA ALA A 16 1.56 -7.10 0.46
C ALA A 16 2.05 -8.56 0.48
N GLU A 17 3.04 -8.92 -0.33
CA GLU A 17 3.66 -10.26 -0.30
C GLU A 17 4.50 -10.49 0.97
N PHE A 18 5.11 -9.44 1.53
CA PHE A 18 6.08 -9.55 2.62
C PHE A 18 5.70 -8.84 3.93
N ALA A 19 4.67 -7.99 3.93
CA ALA A 19 4.24 -7.25 5.11
C ALA A 19 2.86 -7.72 5.61
N ASP A 20 2.69 -7.69 6.92
CA ASP A 20 1.40 -7.99 7.57
C ASP A 20 0.32 -6.99 7.11
N PRO A 21 -0.95 -7.41 6.93
CA PRO A 21 -2.02 -6.52 6.44
C PRO A 21 -2.24 -5.25 7.28
N ASP A 22 -1.91 -5.29 8.57
CA ASP A 22 -2.07 -4.17 9.50
C ASP A 22 -0.83 -3.27 9.62
N VAL A 23 0.27 -3.58 8.89
CA VAL A 23 1.45 -2.71 8.84
C VAL A 23 1.08 -1.34 8.26
N ILE A 24 1.59 -0.27 8.87
CA ILE A 24 1.37 1.11 8.41
C ILE A 24 2.34 1.45 7.28
N VAL A 25 1.80 1.90 6.15
CA VAL A 25 2.53 2.51 5.05
C VAL A 25 2.30 4.02 5.08
N THR A 26 3.40 4.76 5.29
CA THR A 26 3.40 6.22 5.27
C THR A 26 3.85 6.72 3.89
N LEU A 27 2.99 7.48 3.22
CA LEU A 27 3.32 8.22 2.01
C LEU A 27 3.75 9.62 2.42
N SER A 28 4.77 10.16 1.78
CA SER A 28 5.20 11.55 2.01
C SER A 28 5.51 12.28 0.70
N ASN A 29 5.70 13.60 0.80
CA ASN A 29 6.22 14.44 -0.27
C ASN A 29 7.41 15.29 0.22
N LEU A 30 8.01 16.06 -0.68
CA LEU A 30 9.10 17.00 -0.34
C LEU A 30 8.63 18.26 0.40
N ALA A 31 7.32 18.45 0.56
CA ALA A 31 6.72 19.57 1.30
C ALA A 31 6.43 19.22 2.77
N GLY A 32 6.69 17.97 3.20
CA GLY A 32 6.44 17.49 4.56
C GLY A 32 5.01 17.02 4.82
N ASP A 33 4.15 16.92 3.79
CA ASP A 33 2.83 16.31 3.93
C ASP A 33 2.97 14.78 4.04
N GLU A 34 2.18 14.16 4.92
CA GLU A 34 2.13 12.71 5.10
C GLU A 34 0.69 12.18 5.03
N GLU A 35 0.54 10.98 4.49
CA GLU A 35 -0.69 10.18 4.55
C GLU A 35 -0.35 8.76 5.00
N LYS A 36 -1.22 8.16 5.82
CA LYS A 36 -0.99 6.84 6.42
C LYS A 36 -2.12 5.89 6.03
N PHE A 37 -1.72 4.70 5.59
CA PHE A 37 -2.61 3.62 5.19
C PHE A 37 -2.12 2.33 5.83
N THR A 38 -2.99 1.34 6.00
CA THR A 38 -2.54 -0.04 6.26
C THR A 38 -2.22 -0.74 4.94
N VAL A 39 -1.45 -1.83 4.99
CA VAL A 39 -1.16 -2.64 3.78
C VAL A 39 -2.46 -3.15 3.13
N LYS A 40 -3.46 -3.55 3.92
CA LYS A 40 -4.78 -3.95 3.41
C LYS A 40 -5.51 -2.82 2.67
N ASP A 41 -5.33 -1.56 3.07
CA ASP A 41 -5.98 -0.41 2.42
C ASP A 41 -5.37 -0.12 1.03
N LEU A 42 -4.10 -0.50 0.81
CA LEU A 42 -3.41 -0.26 -0.46
C LEU A 42 -3.83 -1.23 -1.57
N LEU A 43 -4.33 -2.41 -1.20
CA LEU A 43 -4.78 -3.45 -2.12
C LEU A 43 -6.13 -4.04 -1.68
N PRO A 44 -7.24 -3.33 -1.90
CA PRO A 44 -8.56 -3.93 -1.75
C PRO A 44 -8.76 -5.03 -2.82
N GLY A 45 -9.08 -6.24 -2.39
CA GLY A 45 -9.39 -7.37 -3.29
C GLY A 45 -8.17 -8.04 -3.93
N VAL A 46 -7.05 -8.16 -3.21
CA VAL A 46 -5.88 -8.93 -3.70
C VAL A 46 -6.32 -10.34 -4.07
N PHE A 47 -5.87 -10.81 -5.22
CA PHE A 47 -5.99 -12.21 -5.62
C PHE A 47 -5.16 -13.07 -4.65
N THR A 48 -5.84 -13.60 -3.62
CA THR A 48 -5.24 -14.54 -2.66
C THR A 48 -5.35 -15.96 -3.20
N LYS A 49 -4.65 -16.90 -2.58
CA LYS A 49 -4.81 -18.33 -2.90
C LYS A 49 -6.27 -18.80 -2.80
N ASP A 50 -7.10 -18.16 -1.98
CA ASP A 50 -8.53 -18.44 -1.88
C ASP A 50 -9.31 -18.18 -3.18
N HIS A 51 -8.72 -17.47 -4.15
CA HIS A 51 -9.32 -17.22 -5.46
C HIS A 51 -8.93 -18.28 -6.51
N MET A 52 -8.16 -19.30 -6.12
CA MET A 52 -7.68 -20.38 -7.00
C MET A 52 -8.50 -21.69 -6.86
N ASP A 53 -9.58 -21.69 -6.08
CA ASP A 53 -10.56 -22.79 -5.95
C ASP A 53 -11.83 -22.55 -6.78
#